data_AF-A0A354Z1K7-F1
#
_entry.id   AF-A0A354Z1K7-F1
#
_cell.length_a   1.000
_cell.length_b   1.000
_cell.length_c   1.000
_cell.angle_alpha   90.00
_cell.angle_beta   90.00
_cell.angle_gamma   90.00
#
_symmetry.space_group_name_H-M   'P 1'
#
loop_
_entity.id
_entity.type
_entity.pdbx_description
1 polymer ?
#
loop_
_entity_poly.entity_id
_entity_poly.type
_entity_poly.pdbx_seq_one_letter_code
_entity_poly.pdbx_strand_id
1 'polypeptide(L)'
;KLLYEKEIARLDQLNIVGEMAAVIGHEIRNPMTTVRGFLQMLSGKEDCAKYKDYYGIMIEELDRANSIVAEFLSLTKDRIVDLKDHNLNAILEA
;
A
#
# COMPACT_ATOMS: atom_id res chain seq x y z
N LYS A 1 -32.29 11.41 6.08
CA LYS A 1 -31.30 12.42 6.53
C LYS A 1 -30.21 11.80 7.41
N LEU A 2 -30.55 11.29 8.61
CA LEU A 2 -29.58 10.68 9.53
C LEU A 2 -28.80 9.48 8.97
N LEU A 3 -29.44 8.64 8.13
CA LEU A 3 -28.79 7.51 7.46
C LEU A 3 -27.73 7.97 6.45
N TYR A 4 -28.02 9.03 5.69
CA TYR A 4 -27.08 9.61 4.73
C TYR A 4 -25.89 10.28 5.43
N GLU A 5 -26.13 10.99 6.54
CA GLU A 5 -25.05 11.56 7.35
C GLU A 5 -24.13 10.47 7.93
N LYS A 6 -24.69 9.33 8.37
CA LYS A 6 -23.89 8.16 8.80
C LYS A 6 -23.08 7.54 7.67
N GLU A 7 -23.67 7.41 6.48
CA GLU A 7 -22.97 6.82 5.33
C GLU A 7 -21.85 7.74 4.83
N ILE A 8 -22.08 9.06 4.79
CA ILE A 8 -21.04 10.06 4.47
C ILE A 8 -19.89 9.98 5.48
N ALA A 9 -20.19 9.95 6.78
CA ALA A 9 -19.15 9.83 7.81
C ALA A 9 -18.36 8.51 7.69
N ARG A 10 -19.02 7.41 7.33
CA ARG A 10 -18.37 6.12 7.07
C ARG A 10 -17.45 6.19 5.84
N LEU A 11 -17.89 6.85 4.77
CA LEU A 11 -17.09 7.04 3.56
C LEU A 11 -15.84 7.90 3.83
N ASP A 12 -15.99 8.99 4.58
CA ASP A 12 -14.87 9.84 4.99
C ASP A 12 -13.86 9.07 5.86
N GLN A 13 -14.35 8.27 6.81
CA GLN A 13 -13.48 7.42 7.62
C GLN A 13 -12.69 6.41 6.77
N LEU A 14 -13.33 5.81 5.75
CA LEU A 14 -12.67 4.88 4.84
C LEU A 14 -11.65 5.59 3.93
N ASN A 15 -11.93 6.81 3.48
CA ASN A 15 -10.99 7.62 2.70
C ASN A 15 -9.74 7.95 3.51
N ILE A 16 -9.92 8.39 4.77
CA ILE A 16 -8.80 8.69 5.68
C ILE A 16 -7.94 7.45 5.90
N VAL A 17 -8.55 6.29 6.13
CA VAL A 17 -7.81 5.02 6.29
C VAL A 17 -7.04 4.67 5.01
N GLY A 18 -7.60 4.92 3.82
CA GLY A 18 -6.92 4.70 2.54
C GLY A 18 -5.71 5.60 2.33
N GLU A 19 -5.85 6.89 2.62
CA GLU A 19 -4.73 7.85 2.57
C GLU A 19 -3.63 7.50 3.57
N MET A 20 -4.00 7.18 4.81
CA MET A 20 -3.06 6.75 5.84
C MET A 20 -2.35 5.45 5.45
N ALA A 21 -3.06 4.49 4.87
CA ALA A 21 -2.46 3.25 4.39
C ALA A 21 -1.38 3.55 3.33
N ALA A 22 -1.67 4.41 2.36
CA ALA A 22 -0.71 4.82 1.32
C ALA A 22 0.56 5.43 1.92
N VAL A 23 0.43 6.36 2.88
CA VAL A 23 1.57 6.96 3.58
C VAL A 23 2.38 5.91 4.33
N ILE A 24 1.72 5.06 5.11
CA ILE A 24 2.38 3.99 5.88
C ILE A 24 3.12 3.02 4.96
N GLY A 25 2.51 2.63 3.85
CA GLY A 25 3.14 1.72 2.89
C GLY A 25 4.38 2.34 2.22
N HIS A 26 4.36 3.64 1.94
CA HIS A 26 5.54 4.38 1.49
C HIS A 26 6.63 4.44 2.58
N GLU A 27 6.26 4.74 3.83
CA GLU A 27 7.20 4.81 4.96
C GLU A 27 7.82 3.45 5.31
N ILE A 28 7.12 2.33 5.08
CA ILE A 28 7.68 0.97 5.25
C ILE A 28 8.61 0.59 4.09
N ARG A 29 8.28 1.00 2.86
CA ARG A 29 9.13 0.71 1.68
C ARG A 29 10.51 1.35 1.80
N ASN A 30 10.62 2.53 2.42
CA ASN A 30 11.88 3.26 2.59
C ASN A 30 12.96 2.50 3.37
N PRO A 31 12.73 2.03 4.62
CA PRO A 31 13.71 1.25 5.36
C PRO A 31 14.00 -0.09 4.67
N MET A 32 13.01 -0.75 4.07
CA MET A 32 13.25 -2.02 3.34
C MET A 32 14.14 -1.83 2.12
N THR A 33 13.95 -0.74 1.37
CA THR A 33 14.82 -0.37 0.23
C THR A 33 16.25 -0.09 0.71
N THR A 34 16.38 0.62 1.83
CA THR A 34 17.68 0.93 2.43
C THR A 34 18.42 -0.33 2.88
N VAL A 35 17.73 -1.24 3.59
CA VAL A 35 18.30 -2.52 4.02
C VAL A 35 18.68 -3.38 2.80
N ARG A 36 17.82 -3.46 1.78
CA ARG A 36 18.12 -4.17 0.52
C ARG A 36 19.39 -3.64 -0.13
N GLY A 37 19.55 -2.31 -0.20
CA GLY A 37 20.75 -1.67 -0.74
C GLY A 37 22.02 -2.04 0.03
N PHE A 38 21.96 -2.06 1.37
CA PHE A 38 23.09 -2.51 2.18
C PHE A 38 23.43 -3.99 1.97
N LEU A 39 22.42 -4.87 1.89
CA LEU A 39 22.62 -6.28 1.62
C LEU A 39 23.26 -6.51 0.25
N GLN A 40 22.81 -5.78 -0.77
CA GLN A 40 23.40 -5.83 -2.11
C GLN A 40 24.85 -5.34 -2.09
N MET A 41 25.15 -4.23 -1.42
CA MET A 41 26.51 -3.71 -1.28
C MET A 41 27.43 -4.71 -0.57
N LEU A 42 26.96 -5.36 0.50
CA LEU A 42 27.72 -6.37 1.23
C LEU A 42 27.93 -7.64 0.39
N SER A 43 26.92 -8.07 -0.38
CA SER A 43 27.02 -9.23 -1.25
C SER A 43 28.07 -9.10 -2.37
N GLY A 44 28.44 -7.87 -2.73
CA GLY A 44 29.46 -7.56 -3.73
C GLY A 44 30.90 -7.53 -3.19
N LYS A 45 31.10 -7.64 -1.86
CA LYS A 45 32.43 -7.64 -1.25
C LYS A 45 32.99 -9.06 -1.17
N GLU A 46 34.24 -9.27 -1.59
CA GLU A 46 34.92 -10.58 -1.51
C GLU A 46 35.00 -11.09 -0.07
N ASP A 47 35.26 -10.22 0.90
CA ASP A 47 35.31 -10.55 2.33
C ASP A 47 33.98 -11.12 2.87
N CYS A 48 32.88 -10.84 2.17
CA CYS A 48 31.53 -11.27 2.54
C CYS A 48 31.00 -12.42 1.66
N ALA A 49 31.81 -12.98 0.74
CA ALA A 49 31.38 -14.02 -0.19
C ALA A 49 30.81 -15.27 0.50
N LYS A 50 31.33 -15.62 1.68
CA LYS A 50 30.81 -16.72 2.52
C LYS A 50 29.37 -16.53 3.01
N TYR A 51 28.85 -15.30 2.96
CA TYR A 51 27.50 -14.97 3.41
C TYR A 51 26.50 -14.73 2.27
N LYS A 52 26.93 -14.95 1.01
CA LYS A 52 26.14 -14.62 -0.19
C LYS A 52 24.76 -15.27 -0.19
N ASP A 53 24.66 -16.53 0.23
CA ASP A 53 23.38 -17.25 0.30
C ASP A 53 22.44 -16.65 1.35
N TYR A 54 22.97 -16.25 2.52
CA TYR A 54 22.18 -15.56 3.55
C TYR A 54 21.67 -14.20 3.05
N TYR A 55 22.48 -13.44 2.33
CA TYR A 55 22.03 -12.18 1.73
C TYR A 55 20.94 -12.41 0.69
N GLY A 56 21.02 -13.49 -0.09
CA GLY A 56 19.96 -13.90 -1.02
C GLY A 56 18.63 -14.10 -0.30
N ILE A 57 18.62 -14.90 0.77
CA ILE A 57 17.42 -15.16 1.58
C ILE A 57 16.86 -13.86 2.20
N MET A 58 17.74 -13.00 2.74
CA MET A 58 17.31 -11.73 3.33
C MET A 58 16.68 -10.79 2.29
N ILE A 59 17.22 -10.74 1.08
CA ILE A 59 16.65 -9.95 -0.03
C ILE A 59 15.30 -10.52 -0.46
N GLU A 60 15.17 -11.85 -0.55
CA GLU A 60 13.91 -12.52 -0.91
C GLU A 60 12.79 -12.22 0.10
N GLU A 61 13.09 -12.27 1.41
CA GLU A 61 12.11 -11.92 2.45
C GLU A 61 11.73 -10.42 2.44
N LEU A 62 12.66 -9.53 2.08
CA LEU A 62 12.34 -8.10 1.88
C LEU A 62 11.43 -7.89 0.66
N ASP A 63 11.66 -8.63 -0.43
CA ASP A 63 10.83 -8.56 -1.64
C ASP A 63 9.42 -9.14 -1.37
N ARG A 64 9.33 -10.19 -0.54
CA ARG A 64 8.06 -10.74 -0.04
C ARG A 64 7.31 -9.74 0.83
N ALA A 65 7.99 -9.08 1.78
CA ALA A 65 7.40 -8.04 2.61
C ALA A 65 6.89 -6.85 1.76
N ASN A 66 7.66 -6.41 0.77
CA ASN A 66 7.25 -5.40 -0.21
C ASN A 66 5.96 -5.80 -0.95
N SER A 67 5.84 -7.07 -1.33
CA SER A 67 4.68 -7.58 -2.05
C SER A 67 3.42 -7.57 -1.18
N ILE A 68 3.53 -7.98 0.09
CA ILE A 68 2.41 -7.92 1.05
C ILE A 68 1.95 -6.48 1.28
N VAL A 69 2.90 -5.55 1.43
CA VAL A 69 2.57 -4.12 1.57
C VAL A 69 1.88 -3.59 0.30
N ALA A 70 2.37 -3.98 -0.88
CA ALA A 70 1.76 -3.57 -2.14
C ALA A 70 0.32 -4.11 -2.30
N GLU A 71 0.07 -5.35 -1.93
CA GLU A 71 -1.27 -5.97 -1.93
C GLU A 71 -2.21 -5.29 -0.93
N PHE A 72 -1.71 -4.99 0.28
CA PHE A 72 -2.49 -4.24 1.26
C PHE A 72 -2.91 -2.86 0.74
N LEU A 73 -2.01 -2.16 0.05
CA LEU A 73 -2.29 -0.87 -0.57
C LEU A 73 -3.24 -0.95 -1.78
N SER A 74 -3.24 -2.05 -2.53
CA SER A 74 -4.18 -2.19 -3.66
C SER A 74 -5.61 -2.33 -3.15
N LEU A 75 -5.81 -3.03 -2.02
CA LEU A 75 -7.12 -3.16 -1.39
C LEU A 75 -7.73 -1.83 -0.93
N THR A 76 -6.90 -0.83 -0.63
CA THR A 76 -7.37 0.51 -0.21
C THR A 76 -7.60 1.46 -1.38
N LYS A 77 -7.06 1.15 -2.57
CA LYS A 77 -7.10 2.04 -3.75
C LYS A 77 -8.25 1.73 -4.70
N ASP A 78 -8.82 0.52 -4.65
CA ASP A 78 -9.91 0.09 -5.55
C ASP A 78 -11.30 0.60 -5.12
N ARG A 79 -11.48 1.92 -5.18
CA ARG A 79 -12.77 2.49 -5.59
C ARG A 79 -12.60 3.15 -6.94
N ILE A 80 -12.63 2.35 -8.00
CA ILE A 80 -12.98 2.88 -9.32
C ILE A 80 -14.45 3.30 -9.20
N VAL A 81 -14.67 4.57 -8.87
CA VAL A 81 -16.00 5.15 -8.91
C VAL A 81 -16.33 5.32 -10.38
N ASP A 82 -17.19 4.44 -10.92
CA ASP A 82 -17.80 4.61 -12.24
C ASP A 82 -18.77 5.79 -12.18
N LEU A 83 -18.19 7.00 -12.22
CA LEU A 83 -18.93 8.25 -12.22
C LEU A 83 -19.68 8.35 -13.55
N LYS A 84 -21.00 8.24 -13.47
CA LYS A 84 -21.90 8.50 -14.59
C LYS A 84 -22.66 9.79 -14.34
N ASP A 85 -22.79 10.59 -15.38
CA ASP A 85 -23.71 11.72 -15.36
C ASP A 85 -25.12 11.20 -15.09
N HIS A 86 -25.70 11.61 -13.98
CA HIS A 86 -27.05 11.24 -13.58
C HIS A 86 -27.82 12.50 -13.21
N ASN A 87 -29.06 12.57 -13.68
CA ASN A 87 -29.94 13.68 -13.34
C ASN A 87 -30.35 13.55 -11.88
N LEU A 88 -29.94 14.50 -11.04
CA LEU A 88 -30.30 14.56 -9.61
C LEU A 88 -31.82 14.51 -9.37
N ASN A 89 -32.61 15.16 -10.23
CA ASN A 89 -34.07 15.16 -10.11
C ASN A 89 -34.65 13.77 -10.34
N ALA A 90 -34.07 12.98 -11.25
CA ALA A 90 -34.51 11.60 -11.51
C ALA A 90 -34.23 10.65 -10.33
N ILE A 91 -33.30 10.99 -9.44
CA ILE A 91 -32.99 10.23 -8.22
C ILE A 91 -33.95 10.58 -7.08
N LEU A 92 -34.42 11.83 -7.04
CA LEU A 92 -35.30 12.33 -5.98
C LEU A 92 -36.78 11.93 -6.15
N GLU A 93 -37.18 11.57 -7.37
CA GLU A 93 -38.55 11.18 -7.72
C GLU A 93 -38.81 9.65 -7.67
N ALA A 94 -37.82 8.84 -7.28
CA ALA A 94 -37.90 7.38 -7.17
C ALA A 94 -38.26 6.88 -5.76
#